data_AF-A0A856I326-F1
#
_entry.id   AF-A0A856I326-F1
#
_cell.length_a   1.000
_cell.length_b   1.000
_cell.length_c   1.000
_cell.angle_alpha   90.00
_cell.angle_beta   90.00
_cell.angle_gamma   90.00
#
_symmetry.space_group_name_H-M   'P 1'
#
loop_
_entity.id
_entity.type
_entity.pdbx_description
1 polymer ?
#
loop_
_entity_poly.entity_id
_entity_poly.type
_entity_poly.pdbx_seq_one_letter_code
_entity_poly.pdbx_strand_id
1 'polypeptide(L)' 'MLEYEFEEVSCGEVYGFYLRETAAHREVIVRRAADGWRYVGCIPKSQRRPYGFIESIDLVFERQRPET' A
#
# COMPACT_ATOMS: atom_id res chain seq x y z
N MET A 1 -2.49 -23.14 -0.32
CA MET A 1 -3.59 -22.13 -0.32
C MET A 1 -3.00 -20.73 -0.37
N LEU A 2 -3.60 -19.76 -1.06
CA LEU A 2 -3.10 -18.37 -1.05
C LEU A 2 -3.50 -17.66 0.25
N GLU A 3 -2.56 -16.92 0.82
CA GLU A 3 -2.82 -15.97 1.91
C GLU A 3 -2.59 -14.54 1.42
N TYR A 4 -3.39 -13.62 1.95
CA TYR A 4 -3.37 -12.20 1.61
C TYR A 4 -3.11 -11.36 2.85
N GLU A 5 -2.31 -10.31 2.68
CA GLU A 5 -2.09 -9.28 3.69
C GLU A 5 -2.17 -7.88 3.07
N PHE A 6 -2.54 -6.92 3.91
CA PHE A 6 -2.77 -5.53 3.56
C PHE A 6 -1.88 -4.64 4.42
N GLU A 7 -1.20 -3.68 3.80
CA GLU A 7 -0.38 -2.72 4.52
C GLU A 7 -0.72 -1.30 4.09
N GLU A 8 -1.15 -0.48 5.06
CA GLU A 8 -1.55 0.90 4.80
C GLU A 8 -0.33 1.79 4.58
N VAL A 9 -0.38 2.59 3.52
CA VAL A 9 0.60 3.61 3.20
C VAL A 9 -0.11 4.94 3.02
N SER A 10 0.36 5.97 3.73
CA SER A 10 -0.11 7.33 3.54
C SER A 10 0.39 7.89 2.21
N CYS A 11 -0.49 8.58 1.49
CA CYS A 11 -0.18 9.26 0.24
C CYS A 11 0.44 10.67 0.46
N GLY A 12 0.82 11.00 1.70
CA GLY A 12 1.41 12.27 2.10
C GLY A 12 0.37 13.35 2.39
N GLU A 13 0.75 14.36 3.18
CA GLU A 13 -0.07 15.56 3.35
C GLU A 13 0.01 16.42 2.10
N VAL A 14 -1.15 16.80 1.55
CA VAL A 14 -1.25 17.82 0.51
C VAL A 14 -0.97 19.18 1.15
N TYR A 15 0.30 19.58 1.24
CA TYR A 15 0.65 20.96 1.53
C TYR A 15 0.59 21.76 0.21
N GLY A 16 -0.51 22.49 0.03
CA GLY A 16 -0.59 23.61 -0.92
C GLY A 16 -0.30 23.29 -2.38
N PHE A 17 -0.82 22.18 -2.93
CA PHE A 17 -0.72 21.74 -4.34
C PHE A 17 0.48 20.86 -4.74
N TYR A 18 1.39 20.49 -3.83
CA TYR A 18 2.50 19.60 -4.15
C TYR A 18 2.33 18.23 -3.49
N LEU A 19 2.13 17.18 -4.29
CA LEU A 19 2.29 15.80 -3.85
C LEU A 19 3.78 15.56 -3.58
N ARG A 20 4.21 15.47 -2.32
CA ARG A 20 5.52 14.90 -2.01
C ARG A 20 5.46 13.42 -2.36
N GLU A 21 6.45 12.98 -3.15
CA GLU A 21 6.59 11.61 -3.62
C GLU A 21 6.26 10.58 -2.53
N THR A 22 5.38 9.63 -2.84
CA THR A 22 4.97 8.55 -1.94
C THR A 22 6.06 7.50 -1.76
N ALA A 23 7.34 7.88 -1.64
CA ALA A 23 8.48 6.96 -1.66
C ALA A 23 8.37 5.79 -0.66
N ALA A 24 7.56 5.92 0.39
CA ALA A 24 7.24 4.87 1.35
C ALA A 24 6.67 3.58 0.72
N HIS A 25 5.87 3.65 -0.36
CA HIS A 25 5.30 2.42 -0.95
C HIS A 25 6.38 1.51 -1.54
N ARG A 26 7.45 2.09 -2.10
CA ARG A 26 8.55 1.30 -2.69
C ARG A 26 9.32 0.53 -1.62
N GLU A 27 9.60 1.18 -0.50
CA GLU A 27 10.26 0.56 0.64
C GLU A 27 9.42 -0.60 1.21
N VAL A 28 8.11 -0.39 1.39
CA VAL A 28 7.20 -1.45 1.85
C VAL A 28 7.18 -2.62 0.89
N ILE A 29 7.06 -2.38 -0.43
CA ILE A 29 7.07 -3.45 -1.43
C ILE A 29 8.38 -4.24 -1.40
N VAL A 30 9.53 -3.57 -1.34
CA VAL A 30 10.84 -4.23 -1.29
C VAL A 30 11.00 -5.04 0.00
N ARG A 31 10.62 -4.47 1.15
CA ARG A 31 10.67 -5.18 2.44
C ARG A 31 9.78 -6.43 2.43
N ARG A 32 8.53 -6.29 1.98
CA ARG A 32 7.57 -7.39 1.86
C ARG A 32 8.05 -8.47 0.90
N ALA A 33 8.65 -8.09 -0.23
CA ALA A 33 9.25 -9.03 -1.17
C ALA A 33 10.39 -9.85 -0.54
N ALA A 34 11.23 -9.23 0.30
CA ALA A 34 12.27 -9.93 1.05
C ALA A 34 11.68 -10.95 2.06
N ASP A 35 10.50 -10.67 2.61
CA ASP A 35 9.75 -11.58 3.51
C ASP A 35 8.96 -12.68 2.76
N GLY A 36 9.13 -12.77 1.43
CA GLY A 36 8.49 -13.79 0.58
C GLY A 36 7.07 -13.45 0.13
N TRP A 37 6.64 -12.19 0.30
CA TRP A 37 5.33 -11.72 -0.15
C TRP A 37 5.40 -11.12 -1.55
N ARG A 38 4.46 -11.47 -2.42
CA ARG A 38 4.33 -10.89 -3.76
C ARG A 38 3.33 -9.74 -3.76
N TYR A 39 3.77 -8.57 -4.22
CA TYR A 39 2.86 -7.44 -4.45
C TYR A 39 1.87 -7.74 -5.58
N VAL A 40 0.59 -7.46 -5.36
CA VAL A 40 -0.48 -7.71 -6.36
C VAL A 40 -1.35 -6.51 -6.70
N GLY A 41 -1.31 -5.43 -5.90
CA GLY A 41 -2.05 -4.21 -6.21
C GLY A 41 -2.23 -3.29 -5.01
N CYS A 42 -3.02 -2.23 -5.20
CA CYS A 42 -3.36 -1.28 -4.14
C CYS A 42 -4.84 -0.91 -4.18
N ILE A 43 -5.43 -0.65 -3.01
CA ILE A 43 -6.83 -0.26 -2.84
C ILE A 43 -6.88 1.07 -2.08
N PRO A 44 -7.63 2.09 -2.54
CA PRO A 44 -7.84 3.31 -1.76
C PRO A 44 -8.55 2.99 -0.44
N LYS A 45 -7.97 3.45 0.68
CA LYS A 45 -8.51 3.19 2.02
C LYS A 45 -9.24 4.40 2.59
N SER A 46 -8.66 5.59 2.43
CA SER A 46 -9.23 6.83 2.93
C SER A 46 -9.16 7.94 1.89
N GLN A 47 -10.15 8.82 1.92
CA GLN A 47 -10.24 9.97 1.04
C GLN A 47 -10.62 11.22 1.83
N ARG A 48 -9.92 12.32 1.54
CA ARG A 48 -10.18 13.63 2.14
C ARG A 48 -11.46 14.24 1.57
N ARG A 49 -12.39 14.61 2.45
CA ARG A 49 -13.52 15.48 2.08
C ARG A 49 -13.08 16.96 2.07
N PRO A 50 -13.60 17.81 1.17
CA PRO A 50 -14.67 17.56 0.18
C PRO A 50 -14.19 17.11 -1.20
N TYR A 51 -12.89 17.11 -1.48
CA TYR A 51 -12.36 17.01 -2.85
C TYR A 51 -11.99 15.59 -3.31
N GLY A 52 -12.11 14.58 -2.45
CA GLY A 52 -11.92 13.17 -2.83
C GLY A 52 -10.46 12.76 -3.04
N PHE A 53 -9.50 13.53 -2.53
CA PHE A 53 -8.08 13.14 -2.59
C PHE A 53 -7.84 11.90 -1.76
N ILE A 54 -7.17 10.90 -2.32
CA ILE A 54 -6.78 9.70 -1.57
C ILE A 54 -5.71 10.07 -0.55
N GLU A 55 -5.99 9.85 0.73
CA GLU A 55 -5.07 10.15 1.84
C GLU A 55 -4.22 8.93 2.21
N SER A 56 -4.79 7.73 2.08
CA SER A 56 -4.06 6.47 2.24
C SER A 56 -4.58 5.36 1.33
N ILE A 57 -3.69 4.42 1.03
CA ILE A 57 -3.95 3.21 0.28
C ILE A 57 -3.53 1.99 1.10
N ASP A 58 -4.21 0.87 0.92
CA ASP A 58 -3.70 -0.43 1.33
C ASP A 58 -2.95 -1.06 0.16
N LEU A 59 -1.69 -1.42 0.36
CA LEU A 59 -0.94 -2.29 -0.55
C LEU A 59 -1.30 -3.75 -0.25
N VAL A 60 -1.65 -4.49 -1.29
CA VAL A 60 -2.09 -5.88 -1.19
C VAL A 60 -0.96 -6.80 -1.58
N PHE A 61 -0.72 -7.80 -0.74
CA PHE A 61 0.31 -8.80 -0.92
C PHE A 61 -0.28 -10.20 -0.85
N GLU A 62 0.27 -11.13 -1.63
CA GLU A 62 -0.08 -12.53 -1.59
C GLU A 62 1.13 -13.43 -1.36
N ARG A 63 0.93 -14.58 -0.71
CA ARG A 63 1.94 -15.63 -0.58
C ARG A 63 1.28 -17.00 -0.64
N GLN A 64 2.01 -18.00 -1.12
CA GLN A 64 1.56 -19.39 -1.02
C GLN A 64 1.80 -19.89 0.39
N ARG A 65 0.74 -20.35 1.08
CA ARG A 65 0.91 -21.15 2.29
C ARG A 65 1.51 -22.51 1.93
N PRO A 66 2.47 -23.01 2.72
CA PRO A 66 2.87 -24.40 2.65
C PRO A 66 1.62 -25.28 2.79
N GLU A 67 1.52 -26.31 1.95
CA GLU A 67 0.54 -27.36 2.17
C GLU A 67 1.00 -28.14 3.42
N THR A 68 0.18 -28.10 4.47
CA THR A 68 0.41 -28.86 5.71
C THR A 68 0.23 -30.35 5.46
#